data_AF-A0A1I3TCA5-F1
#
_entry.id   AF-A0A1I3TCA5-F1
#
_cell.length_a   1.000
_cell.length_b   1.000
_cell.length_c   1.000
_cell.angle_alpha   90.00
_cell.angle_beta   90.00
_cell.angle_gamma   90.00
#
_symmetry.space_group_name_H-M   'P 1'
#
loop_
_entity.id
_entity.type
_entity.pdbx_description
1 polymer ?
#
loop_
_entity_poly.entity_id
_entity_poly.type
_entity_poly.pdbx_seq_one_letter_code
_entity_poly.pdbx_strand_id
1 'polypeptide(L)'
;MRRHLLTSILMLILIVSCKQKETQKAESIEVKPTTELKAEPKKKIEEIVIPEQYLENDSLLTELESDLEKIVLNPKFELKAEPKTNTHDESVTDTIKTLTFDKTKIYSYRATNWESIYSAKIENSDFKFLDSIFIGTKKEKLENRIKMELKTDLLKIGNLEQTSVFIFKFENEKLKVIEYQGYVD
;
A
#
# COMPACT_ATOMS: atom_id res chain seq x y z
N MET A 1 -19.77 -67.04 -9.47
CA MET A 1 -19.66 -67.04 -10.95
C MET A 1 -19.89 -65.63 -11.46
N ARG A 2 -18.97 -65.16 -12.33
CA ARG A 2 -19.05 -64.02 -13.28
C ARG A 2 -19.30 -62.62 -12.68
N ARG A 3 -18.27 -61.76 -12.61
CA ARG A 3 -17.64 -60.97 -13.70
C ARG A 3 -18.65 -60.02 -14.36
N HIS A 4 -18.51 -58.72 -14.11
CA HIS A 4 -18.00 -57.71 -15.05
C HIS A 4 -17.46 -56.55 -14.19
N LEU A 5 -16.16 -56.26 -14.12
CA LEU A 5 -15.24 -55.68 -15.12
C LEU A 5 -15.62 -54.27 -15.58
N LEU A 6 -14.79 -53.31 -15.13
CA LEU A 6 -14.02 -52.37 -15.95
C LEU A 6 -14.76 -51.38 -16.85
N THR A 7 -14.74 -50.10 -16.45
CA THR A 7 -14.18 -48.95 -17.19
C THR A 7 -14.01 -47.79 -16.18
N SER A 8 -12.83 -47.55 -15.59
CA SER A 8 -11.65 -46.87 -16.15
C SER A 8 -11.92 -45.44 -16.63
N ILE A 9 -11.31 -44.47 -15.95
CA ILE A 9 -10.41 -43.41 -16.46
C ILE A 9 -10.00 -42.60 -15.21
N LEU A 10 -8.86 -42.90 -14.58
CA LEU A 10 -7.54 -42.39 -14.98
C LEU A 10 -7.46 -40.86 -14.83
N MET A 11 -7.03 -40.38 -13.66
CA MET A 11 -6.16 -39.19 -13.53
C MET A 11 -5.61 -39.14 -12.09
N LEU A 12 -4.76 -40.11 -11.79
CA LEU A 12 -3.87 -40.15 -10.64
C LEU A 12 -2.45 -40.23 -11.20
N ILE A 13 -1.95 -39.14 -11.78
CA ILE A 13 -0.55 -38.83 -12.06
C ILE A 13 -0.52 -37.32 -12.29
N LEU A 14 0.05 -36.55 -11.36
CA LEU A 14 0.91 -35.38 -11.61
C LEU A 14 1.54 -34.90 -10.28
N ILE A 15 1.94 -35.86 -9.42
CA ILE A 15 2.83 -35.59 -8.27
C ILE A 15 4.21 -36.15 -8.64
N VAL A 16 4.89 -35.47 -9.56
CA VAL A 16 6.33 -35.67 -9.84
C VAL A 16 6.91 -34.27 -10.05
N SER A 17 7.38 -33.63 -8.98
CA SER A 17 8.81 -33.59 -8.66
C SER A 17 9.66 -32.96 -9.78
N CYS A 18 9.62 -31.64 -9.91
CA CYS A 18 10.79 -30.91 -10.40
C CYS A 18 11.70 -30.64 -9.20
N LYS A 19 12.75 -31.46 -9.09
CA LYS A 19 13.94 -31.17 -8.29
C LYS A 19 14.55 -29.87 -8.80
N GLN A 20 14.49 -28.79 -8.02
CA GLN A 20 15.28 -27.61 -8.30
C GLN A 20 16.73 -27.92 -7.93
N LYS A 21 17.56 -28.02 -8.96
CA LYS A 21 18.99 -28.35 -8.87
C LYS A 21 19.74 -27.09 -8.42
N GLU A 22 20.45 -27.19 -7.31
CA GLU A 22 21.42 -26.20 -6.87
C GLU A 22 22.62 -26.09 -7.83
N THR A 23 23.22 -24.90 -7.79
CA THR A 23 24.61 -24.55 -8.14
C THR A 23 24.85 -24.14 -9.60
N GLN A 24 25.11 -22.85 -9.81
CA GLN A 24 26.48 -22.41 -10.14
C GLN A 24 26.72 -20.92 -9.83
N LYS A 25 27.77 -20.72 -9.02
CA LYS A 25 28.49 -19.48 -8.77
C LYS A 25 29.18 -19.01 -10.05
N ALA A 26 29.18 -17.68 -10.19
CA ALA A 26 30.19 -16.83 -10.80
C ALA A 26 30.64 -17.12 -12.25
N GLU A 27 30.37 -16.16 -13.13
CA GLU A 27 31.40 -15.67 -14.05
C GLU A 27 31.25 -14.15 -14.22
N SER A 28 32.20 -13.45 -13.62
CA SER A 28 32.55 -12.07 -13.90
C SER A 28 33.09 -11.98 -15.33
N ILE A 29 32.49 -11.14 -16.16
CA ILE A 29 33.09 -10.77 -17.45
C ILE A 29 33.65 -9.35 -17.33
N GLU A 30 34.95 -9.29 -17.59
CA GLU A 30 35.84 -8.14 -17.61
C GLU A 30 35.33 -6.98 -18.49
N VAL A 31 35.62 -5.79 -17.95
CA VAL A 31 35.54 -4.47 -18.58
C VAL A 31 36.58 -4.36 -19.70
N LYS A 32 36.20 -3.70 -20.81
CA LYS A 32 37.17 -2.92 -21.61
C LYS A 32 36.88 -1.40 -21.47
N PRO A 33 37.93 -0.56 -21.35
CA PRO A 33 37.80 0.79 -20.82
C PRO A 33 37.72 1.82 -21.93
N THR A 34 36.89 2.86 -21.78
CA THR A 34 37.21 4.16 -22.36
C THR A 34 36.49 5.31 -21.64
N THR A 35 37.32 6.30 -21.28
CA THR A 35 37.00 7.72 -21.07
C THR A 35 36.58 8.16 -19.66
N GLU A 36 37.48 8.94 -19.07
CA GLU A 36 37.42 9.62 -17.80
C GLU A 36 36.22 10.57 -17.70
N LEU A 37 35.44 10.43 -16.63
CA LEU A 37 34.67 11.52 -16.03
C LEU A 37 34.77 11.33 -14.52
N LYS A 38 35.42 12.27 -13.84
CA LYS A 38 35.47 12.35 -12.37
C LYS A 38 34.04 12.41 -11.83
N ALA A 39 33.55 11.28 -11.33
CA ALA A 39 32.34 11.24 -10.52
C ALA A 39 32.75 11.32 -9.04
N GLU A 40 32.30 12.38 -8.36
CA GLU A 40 32.29 12.44 -6.90
C GLU A 40 31.63 11.18 -6.32
N PRO A 41 32.13 10.66 -5.18
CA PRO A 41 31.53 9.48 -4.59
C PRO A 41 30.11 9.84 -4.13
N LYS A 42 29.11 9.34 -4.86
CA LYS A 42 27.72 9.29 -4.39
C LYS A 42 27.74 8.56 -3.05
N LYS A 43 27.58 9.32 -1.97
CA LYS A 43 27.35 8.81 -0.63
C LYS A 43 26.16 7.86 -0.73
N LYS A 44 26.45 6.56 -0.61
CA LYS A 44 25.43 5.51 -0.55
C LYS A 44 24.60 5.85 0.68
N ILE A 45 23.43 6.43 0.47
CA ILE A 45 22.44 6.58 1.54
C ILE A 45 22.07 5.14 1.86
N GLU A 46 22.58 4.63 2.98
CA GLU A 46 22.10 3.37 3.53
C GLU A 46 20.61 3.59 3.78
N GLU A 47 19.80 2.95 2.94
CA GLU A 47 18.36 2.92 3.11
C GLU A 47 18.13 2.16 4.42
N ILE A 48 17.81 2.92 5.48
CA ILE A 48 17.46 2.33 6.77
C ILE A 48 16.16 1.57 6.52
N VAL A 49 16.27 0.26 6.37
CA VAL A 49 15.11 -0.64 6.26
C VAL A 49 14.44 -0.62 7.62
N ILE A 50 13.45 0.24 7.78
CA ILE A 50 12.57 0.22 8.94
C ILE A 50 11.76 -1.08 8.83
N PRO A 51 11.88 -2.01 9.79
CA PRO A 51 11.10 -3.23 9.74
C PRO A 51 9.61 -2.87 9.75
N GLU A 52 8.84 -3.43 8.81
CA GLU A 52 7.40 -3.21 8.69
C GLU A 52 6.59 -4.39 9.24
N GLN A 53 5.42 -4.10 9.80
CA GLN A 53 4.45 -5.12 10.22
C GLN A 53 3.18 -4.96 9.37
N TYR A 54 2.75 -6.03 8.72
CA TYR A 54 1.54 -6.05 7.89
C TYR A 54 0.38 -6.75 8.62
N LEU A 55 -0.80 -6.15 8.60
CA LEU A 55 -2.04 -6.72 9.09
C LEU A 55 -3.05 -6.77 7.94
N GLU A 56 -3.31 -7.98 7.44
CA GLU A 56 -4.42 -8.23 6.54
C GLU A 56 -5.75 -8.21 7.34
N ASN A 57 -6.63 -7.24 7.04
CA ASN A 57 -7.91 -7.12 7.72
C ASN A 57 -8.90 -6.24 6.93
N ASP A 58 -9.70 -6.86 6.05
CA ASP A 58 -10.66 -6.15 5.19
C ASP A 58 -11.73 -5.37 5.97
N SER A 59 -12.18 -5.91 7.11
CA SER A 59 -13.19 -5.23 7.94
C SER A 59 -12.64 -3.94 8.53
N LEU A 60 -11.42 -3.98 9.08
CA LEU A 60 -10.77 -2.79 9.64
C LEU A 60 -10.38 -1.80 8.55
N LEU A 61 -9.92 -2.29 7.40
CA LEU A 61 -9.65 -1.46 6.23
C LEU A 61 -10.90 -0.68 5.81
N THR A 62 -12.05 -1.36 5.70
CA THR A 62 -13.34 -0.73 5.35
C THR A 62 -13.72 0.39 6.34
N GLU A 63 -13.49 0.19 7.64
CA GLU A 63 -13.72 1.24 8.64
C GLU A 63 -12.81 2.45 8.42
N LEU A 64 -11.52 2.22 8.13
CA LEU A 64 -10.55 3.29 7.88
C LEU A 64 -10.86 4.06 6.59
N GLU A 65 -11.25 3.39 5.52
CA GLU A 65 -11.69 4.01 4.27
C GLU A 65 -12.96 4.85 4.51
N SER A 66 -13.93 4.33 5.27
CA SER A 66 -15.12 5.09 5.65
C SER A 66 -14.80 6.37 6.42
N ASP A 67 -13.82 6.32 7.33
CA ASP A 67 -13.38 7.52 8.05
C ASP A 67 -12.64 8.50 7.15
N LEU A 68 -11.84 8.02 6.20
CA LEU A 68 -11.18 8.87 5.20
C LEU A 68 -12.21 9.59 4.31
N GLU A 69 -13.24 8.88 3.86
CA GLU A 69 -14.37 9.45 3.10
C GLU A 69 -15.14 10.52 3.90
N LYS A 70 -15.25 10.37 5.23
CA LYS A 70 -15.83 11.44 6.07
C LYS A 70 -14.88 12.63 6.22
N ILE A 71 -13.58 12.37 6.34
CA ILE A 71 -12.55 13.41 6.51
C ILE A 71 -12.55 14.37 5.30
N VAL A 72 -12.61 13.85 4.07
CA VAL A 72 -12.57 14.69 2.85
C VAL A 72 -13.75 15.66 2.73
N LEU A 73 -14.85 15.44 3.46
CA LEU A 73 -16.00 16.35 3.49
C LEU A 73 -15.79 17.55 4.42
N ASN A 74 -14.67 17.60 5.15
CA ASN A 74 -14.41 18.68 6.10
C ASN A 74 -14.18 20.02 5.38
N PRO A 75 -14.90 21.11 5.74
CA PRO A 75 -14.79 22.40 5.05
C PRO A 75 -13.45 23.11 5.26
N LYS A 76 -12.57 22.59 6.12
CA LYS A 76 -11.21 23.11 6.31
C LYS A 76 -10.31 22.91 5.09
N PHE A 77 -10.62 21.94 4.23
CA PHE A 77 -9.80 21.65 3.06
C PHE A 77 -9.96 22.70 1.96
N GLU A 78 -8.82 23.15 1.44
CA GLU A 78 -8.77 23.81 0.15
C GLU A 78 -8.80 22.75 -0.96
N LEU A 79 -9.75 22.87 -1.89
CA LEU A 79 -9.91 21.97 -3.02
C LEU A 79 -9.29 22.58 -4.28
N LYS A 80 -8.37 21.84 -4.90
CA LYS A 80 -7.90 22.06 -6.26
C LYS A 80 -8.39 20.92 -7.16
N ALA A 81 -8.92 21.24 -8.33
CA ALA A 81 -9.34 20.27 -9.33
C ALA A 81 -8.62 20.52 -10.66
N GLU A 82 -8.11 19.46 -11.27
CA GLU A 82 -7.35 19.50 -12.52
C GLU A 82 -7.90 18.45 -13.50
N PRO A 83 -8.09 18.79 -14.78
CA PRO A 83 -8.52 17.82 -15.78
C PRO A 83 -7.44 16.77 -16.02
N LYS A 84 -7.84 15.53 -16.26
CA LYS A 84 -6.97 14.43 -16.66
C LYS A 84 -7.63 13.64 -17.77
N THR A 85 -6.93 13.43 -18.88
CA THR A 85 -7.39 12.52 -19.94
C THR A 85 -7.50 11.10 -19.37
N ASN A 86 -8.63 10.43 -19.61
CA ASN A 86 -8.85 9.07 -19.16
C ASN A 86 -7.87 8.10 -19.84
N THR A 87 -7.36 7.12 -19.09
CA THR A 87 -6.35 6.17 -19.57
C THR A 87 -6.89 5.15 -20.57
N HIS A 88 -8.19 4.85 -20.51
CA HIS A 88 -8.88 3.84 -21.32
C HIS A 88 -9.63 4.44 -22.53
N ASP A 89 -10.02 5.72 -22.46
CA ASP A 89 -10.69 6.46 -23.54
C ASP A 89 -10.24 7.93 -23.59
N GLU A 90 -9.39 8.28 -24.57
CA GLU A 90 -8.84 9.64 -24.71
C GLU A 90 -9.89 10.72 -25.00
N SER A 91 -11.11 10.34 -25.39
CA SER A 91 -12.23 11.28 -25.58
C SER A 91 -12.86 11.73 -24.27
N VAL A 92 -12.60 11.02 -23.16
CA VAL A 92 -13.14 11.30 -21.84
C VAL A 92 -12.12 12.12 -21.03
N THR A 93 -12.61 13.21 -20.44
CA THR A 93 -11.83 14.03 -19.49
C THR A 93 -12.34 13.77 -18.07
N ASP A 94 -11.51 13.11 -17.29
CA ASP A 94 -11.69 12.91 -15.86
C ASP A 94 -11.08 14.06 -15.06
N THR A 95 -11.14 13.98 -13.73
CA THR A 95 -10.63 15.02 -12.84
C THR A 95 -9.77 14.42 -11.75
N ILE A 96 -8.57 14.97 -11.54
CA ILE A 96 -7.81 14.78 -10.31
C ILE A 96 -8.19 15.90 -9.34
N LYS A 97 -8.61 15.53 -8.14
CA LYS A 97 -8.84 16.47 -7.05
C LYS A 97 -7.73 16.33 -6.03
N THR A 98 -7.30 17.47 -5.51
CA THR A 98 -6.35 17.58 -4.41
C THR A 98 -6.99 18.40 -3.30
N LEU A 99 -7.15 17.80 -2.13
CA LEU A 99 -7.58 18.46 -0.91
C LEU A 99 -6.36 18.73 -0.03
N THR A 100 -6.16 19.98 0.38
CA THR A 100 -5.02 20.37 1.23
C THR A 100 -5.49 21.14 2.44
N PHE A 101 -4.97 20.79 3.62
CA PHE A 101 -5.17 21.55 4.86
C PHE A 101 -3.98 21.32 5.79
N ASP A 102 -3.27 22.40 6.15
CA ASP A 102 -2.05 22.32 6.95
C ASP A 102 -1.06 21.27 6.41
N LYS A 103 -0.71 20.24 7.20
CA LYS A 103 0.17 19.13 6.79
C LYS A 103 -0.58 17.89 6.28
N THR A 104 -1.85 18.06 5.91
CA THR A 104 -2.67 16.99 5.34
C THR A 104 -2.90 17.24 3.85
N LYS A 105 -2.70 16.20 3.04
CA LYS A 105 -2.97 16.20 1.61
C LYS A 105 -3.67 14.91 1.19
N ILE A 106 -4.77 15.02 0.48
CA ILE A 106 -5.58 13.89 0.00
C ILE A 106 -5.84 14.08 -1.50
N TYR A 107 -5.76 12.99 -2.25
CA TYR A 107 -5.98 12.97 -3.69
C TYR A 107 -7.09 11.99 -4.05
N SER A 108 -8.03 12.44 -4.87
CA SER A 108 -9.05 11.58 -5.46
C SER A 108 -9.04 11.68 -6.98
N TYR A 109 -9.39 10.56 -7.61
CA TYR A 109 -9.68 10.46 -9.02
C TYR A 109 -11.20 10.49 -9.18
N ARG A 110 -11.71 11.37 -10.03
CA ARG A 110 -13.13 11.47 -10.34
C ARG A 110 -13.35 11.22 -11.82
N ALA A 111 -14.08 10.15 -12.11
CA ALA A 111 -14.67 9.91 -13.41
C ALA A 111 -16.11 10.49 -13.48
N THR A 112 -16.79 10.27 -14.60
CA THR A 112 -18.16 10.75 -14.82
C THR A 112 -19.15 10.36 -13.72
N ASN A 113 -19.08 9.13 -13.21
CA ASN A 113 -20.07 8.55 -12.31
C ASN A 113 -19.51 8.03 -10.98
N TRP A 114 -18.21 8.13 -10.75
CA TRP A 114 -17.59 7.71 -9.49
C TRP A 114 -16.40 8.58 -9.13
N GLU A 115 -16.07 8.59 -7.84
CA GLU A 115 -14.88 9.21 -7.31
C GLU A 115 -14.26 8.25 -6.29
N SER A 116 -12.94 8.12 -6.31
CA SER A 116 -12.21 7.30 -5.35
C SER A 116 -10.97 8.05 -4.88
N ILE A 117 -10.75 8.04 -3.57
CA ILE A 117 -9.50 8.49 -2.97
C ILE A 117 -8.44 7.45 -3.30
N TYR A 118 -7.31 7.85 -3.86
CA TYR A 118 -6.21 6.93 -4.20
C TYR A 118 -4.94 7.22 -3.39
N SER A 119 -4.86 8.38 -2.74
CA SER A 119 -3.73 8.70 -1.89
C SER A 119 -4.11 9.69 -0.80
N ALA A 120 -3.63 9.44 0.42
CA ALA A 120 -3.70 10.41 1.51
C ALA A 120 -2.38 10.42 2.28
N LYS A 121 -2.01 11.60 2.78
CA LYS A 121 -0.99 11.78 3.82
C LYS A 121 -1.54 12.75 4.85
N ILE A 122 -1.68 12.28 6.08
CA ILE A 122 -2.31 13.01 7.18
C ILE A 122 -1.28 13.16 8.30
N GLU A 123 -0.93 14.40 8.61
CA GLU A 123 0.02 14.76 9.68
C GLU A 123 -0.58 15.81 10.65
N ASN A 124 -1.87 16.15 10.47
CA ASN A 124 -2.63 17.06 11.33
C ASN A 124 -3.52 16.27 12.32
N SER A 125 -3.61 16.73 13.57
CA SER A 125 -4.34 16.03 14.65
C SER A 125 -5.86 16.23 14.66
N ASP A 126 -6.40 17.09 13.80
CA ASP A 126 -7.84 17.40 13.77
C ASP A 126 -8.68 16.25 13.20
N PHE A 127 -8.05 15.34 12.44
CA PHE A 127 -8.72 14.24 11.76
C PHE A 127 -8.58 12.95 12.56
N LYS A 128 -9.71 12.30 12.82
CA LYS A 128 -9.79 11.07 13.61
C LYS A 128 -10.17 9.89 12.74
N PHE A 129 -9.53 8.76 13.02
CA PHE A 129 -9.85 7.43 12.55
C PHE A 129 -10.27 6.57 13.74
N LEU A 130 -11.13 5.58 13.52
CA LEU A 130 -11.59 4.62 14.53
C LEU A 130 -12.03 5.33 15.82
N ASP A 131 -12.82 6.41 15.62
CA ASP A 131 -13.34 7.37 16.60
C ASP A 131 -12.32 8.17 17.42
N SER A 132 -11.09 7.69 17.57
CA SER A 132 -10.20 8.16 18.63
C SER A 132 -8.71 8.05 18.34
N ILE A 133 -8.33 7.58 17.15
CA ILE A 133 -6.96 7.53 16.64
C ILE A 133 -6.73 8.76 15.76
N PHE A 134 -5.77 9.58 16.14
CA PHE A 134 -5.38 10.79 15.41
C PHE A 134 -3.90 11.08 15.66
N ILE A 135 -3.31 12.01 14.90
CA ILE A 135 -1.89 12.35 15.05
C ILE A 135 -1.57 12.77 16.49
N GLY A 136 -0.53 12.17 17.07
CA GLY A 136 -0.14 12.31 18.48
C GLY A 136 -0.69 11.21 19.40
N THR A 137 -1.61 10.36 18.92
CA THR A 137 -2.12 9.21 19.68
C THR A 137 -1.00 8.24 20.05
N LYS A 138 -1.01 7.72 21.28
CA LYS A 138 -0.04 6.70 21.73
C LYS A 138 -0.18 5.41 20.92
N LYS A 139 0.94 4.78 20.56
CA LYS A 139 1.03 3.49 19.86
C LYS A 139 0.14 2.41 20.50
N GLU A 140 0.23 2.29 21.82
CA GLU A 140 -0.59 1.42 22.68
C GLU A 140 -2.10 1.51 22.41
N LYS A 141 -2.61 2.71 22.08
CA LYS A 141 -4.04 2.89 21.83
C LYS A 141 -4.47 2.23 20.52
N LEU A 142 -3.62 2.29 19.48
CA LEU A 142 -3.89 1.58 18.23
C LEU A 142 -3.75 0.07 18.44
N GLU A 143 -2.71 -0.38 19.15
CA GLU A 143 -2.50 -1.79 19.51
C GLU A 143 -3.72 -2.39 20.20
N ASN A 144 -4.28 -1.68 21.18
CA ASN A 144 -5.50 -2.09 21.87
C ASN A 144 -6.72 -2.14 20.93
N ARG A 145 -6.83 -1.19 19.99
CA ARG A 145 -7.93 -1.16 19.01
C ARG A 145 -7.86 -2.31 18.00
N ILE A 146 -6.66 -2.73 17.62
CA ILE A 146 -6.43 -3.82 16.66
C ILE A 146 -6.18 -5.18 17.34
N LYS A 147 -6.09 -5.21 18.68
CA LYS A 147 -5.81 -6.39 19.52
C LYS A 147 -4.50 -7.08 19.13
N MET A 148 -3.47 -6.31 18.81
CA MET A 148 -2.15 -6.80 18.40
C MET A 148 -1.06 -5.84 18.86
N GLU A 149 0.01 -6.39 19.43
CA GLU A 149 1.23 -5.65 19.77
C GLU A 149 2.05 -5.33 18.50
N LEU A 150 2.57 -4.12 18.40
CA LEU A 150 3.38 -3.65 17.28
C LEU A 150 4.86 -3.72 17.64
N LYS A 151 5.59 -4.60 16.94
CA LYS A 151 7.03 -4.79 17.15
C LYS A 151 7.89 -3.75 16.43
N THR A 152 7.25 -2.88 15.65
CA THR A 152 7.91 -1.89 14.79
C THR A 152 7.15 -0.57 14.89
N ASP A 153 7.76 0.49 14.37
CA ASP A 153 7.16 1.83 14.29
C ASP A 153 6.42 2.07 12.97
N LEU A 154 6.24 1.02 12.17
CA LEU A 154 5.53 1.07 10.90
C LEU A 154 4.55 -0.11 10.80
N LEU A 155 3.26 0.21 10.90
CA LEU A 155 2.16 -0.73 10.69
C LEU A 155 1.50 -0.44 9.34
N LYS A 156 1.31 -1.48 8.53
CA LYS A 156 0.46 -1.47 7.35
C LYS A 156 -0.81 -2.27 7.63
N ILE A 157 -1.96 -1.73 7.25
CA ILE A 157 -3.26 -2.42 7.32
C ILE A 157 -3.84 -2.39 5.91
N GLY A 158 -4.16 -3.54 5.34
CA GLY A 158 -4.68 -3.62 3.98
C GLY A 158 -5.39 -4.93 3.69
N ASN A 159 -5.77 -5.11 2.43
CA ASN A 159 -6.36 -6.33 1.90
C ASN A 159 -5.28 -7.34 1.46
N LEU A 160 -5.69 -8.55 1.08
CA LEU A 160 -4.75 -9.58 0.62
C LEU A 160 -3.90 -9.12 -0.57
N GLU A 161 -4.51 -8.40 -1.52
CA GLU A 161 -3.88 -7.95 -2.76
C GLU A 161 -3.01 -6.70 -2.60
N GLN A 162 -3.07 -6.04 -1.44
CA GLN A 162 -2.41 -4.75 -1.15
C GLN A 162 -2.76 -3.66 -2.15
N THR A 163 -3.96 -3.71 -2.74
CA THR A 163 -4.48 -2.66 -3.61
C THR A 163 -5.04 -1.48 -2.82
N SER A 164 -5.30 -1.68 -1.52
CA SER A 164 -5.68 -0.63 -0.57
C SER A 164 -4.92 -0.83 0.74
N VAL A 165 -4.07 0.13 1.10
CA VAL A 165 -3.19 0.03 2.28
C VAL A 165 -3.18 1.35 3.06
N PHE A 166 -3.52 1.28 4.34
CA PHE A 166 -3.21 2.31 5.31
C PHE A 166 -1.85 2.05 5.97
N ILE A 167 -1.04 3.10 6.11
CA ILE A 167 0.29 3.05 6.72
C ILE A 167 0.32 3.99 7.92
N PHE A 168 0.54 3.43 9.11
CA PHE A 168 0.67 4.16 10.37
C PHE A 168 2.15 4.21 10.75
N LYS A 169 2.70 5.42 10.85
CA LYS A 169 4.11 5.66 11.22
C LYS A 169 4.17 6.28 12.60
N PHE A 170 4.93 5.64 13.50
CA PHE A 170 5.13 6.06 14.88
C PHE A 170 6.51 6.68 15.06
N GLU A 171 6.61 7.61 16.02
CA GLU A 171 7.87 8.17 16.47
C GLU A 171 7.71 8.53 17.95
N ASN A 172 8.66 8.12 18.78
CA ASN A 172 8.60 8.33 20.24
C ASN A 172 7.25 7.84 20.83
N GLU A 173 6.84 6.62 20.46
CA GLU A 173 5.59 5.96 20.91
C GLU A 173 4.29 6.71 20.55
N LYS A 174 4.35 7.64 19.59
CA LYS A 174 3.19 8.43 19.14
C LYS A 174 3.02 8.36 17.64
N LEU A 175 1.78 8.28 17.21
CA LEU A 175 1.40 8.32 15.80
C LEU A 175 1.79 9.67 15.19
N LYS A 176 2.57 9.65 14.12
CA LYS A 176 3.03 10.85 13.42
C LYS A 176 2.40 11.04 12.06
N VAL A 177 2.20 9.95 11.34
CA VAL A 177 1.67 9.99 9.98
C VAL A 177 0.68 8.85 9.80
N ILE A 178 -0.44 9.15 9.15
CA ILE A 178 -1.32 8.17 8.53
C ILE A 178 -1.25 8.40 7.03
N GLU A 179 -0.87 7.39 6.27
CA GLU A 179 -0.90 7.41 4.80
C GLU A 179 -1.94 6.41 4.31
N TYR A 180 -2.55 6.71 3.17
CA TYR A 180 -3.37 5.77 2.43
C TYR A 180 -2.83 5.65 1.01
N GLN A 181 -2.77 4.42 0.50
CA GLN A 181 -2.37 4.08 -0.85
C GLN A 181 -3.46 3.17 -1.43
N GLY A 182 -4.27 3.73 -2.33
CA GLY A 182 -5.33 3.03 -3.04
C GLY A 182 -4.99 2.89 -4.52
N TYR A 183 -5.36 1.76 -5.10
CA TYR A 183 -5.25 1.51 -6.53
C TYR A 183 -6.46 2.07 -7.27
N VAL A 184 -6.21 2.77 -8.38
CA VAL A 184 -7.22 3.23 -9.31
C VAL A 184 -6.76 2.86 -10.72
N ASP A 185 -7.63 2.17 -11.46
CA ASP A 185 -7.43 1.76 -12.86
C ASP A 185 -8.01 2.80 -13.83
#